data_AF-A0A498J868-F1
#
_entry.id   AF-A0A498J868-F1
#
_cell.length_a   1.000
_cell.length_b   1.000
_cell.length_c   1.000
_cell.angle_alpha   90.00
_cell.angle_beta   90.00
_cell.angle_gamma   90.00
#
_symmetry.space_group_name_H-M   'P 1'
#
loop_
_entity.id
_entity.type
_entity.pdbx_description
1 polymer ?
#
loop_
_entity_poly.entity_id
_entity_poly.type
_entity_poly.pdbx_seq_one_letter_code
_entity_poly.pdbx_strand_id
1 'polypeptide(L)'
;MSSWSATASPLPLLFRRRSGGEIRNLASVSSSILPAFGTIVDEAHLQLKKFVIAPYDRRYRWWQAFLVVLVIYSAWASPFELAFKKVATGSLLPVDLAVDAFFAVDIVLTFFVAYLDKTTYLLVLDHKKIALRYVTRIYFPFDVASTLPFHVIYRILTGNMHHQQVFRFINMLRLWRLRRVSEFFKRLEKDTRFSYFWVRYIKLICVTLFVVHSSGCFFFWMATRQKEAADTWIGIQINDFETRSIWLCYTYSIYWATVTLTTVGYGDIHAVNFKEKIFTIFYMLFNIGFVAYIIGNMTNLIVHSAVRTLFMRNAINEILRYASKNRLPQGLKEQMLAHMQLKFKTAELQQEVVLQDLPKAIRSSIAHHLFQKTVEKTYLFKGVSEHLTVQLISEMKAEYFPPKVDIILQNEIPTDFYILVTGALDVLKYKNGTEQFLSNLGSADLVGEIGICFNIPQPFTVRTKKLSQVIRISHQSFKQMVQSQNEDSKIIFKNLIEHLRDLQTEVREELPFLTELLDGLNIEHIQPNEPVNYQGEANMEETSETSPPGPITMRVIIHGHHPDEGDSNGKLIHLPESVEDLLKLAEKKLGKRGSTVVMADGSQVEELNALRDNDRLFIF
;
A
#
# COMPACT_ATOMS: atom_id res chain seq x y z
N MET A 1 -21.92 -50.35 -16.01
CA MET A 1 -23.26 -50.42 -16.64
C MET A 1 -24.10 -49.24 -16.14
N SER A 2 -24.98 -48.71 -17.01
CA SER A 2 -25.84 -47.51 -16.92
C SER A 2 -25.11 -46.15 -17.00
N SER A 3 -25.03 -45.44 -18.15
CA SER A 3 -26.05 -44.65 -18.91
C SER A 3 -26.58 -43.47 -18.09
N TRP A 4 -26.56 -42.21 -18.55
CA TRP A 4 -27.35 -41.67 -19.67
C TRP A 4 -26.71 -40.43 -20.36
N SER A 5 -27.16 -40.23 -21.60
CA SER A 5 -26.80 -39.28 -22.66
C SER A 5 -27.56 -37.94 -22.64
N ALA A 6 -26.99 -36.89 -23.25
CA ALA A 6 -27.72 -35.83 -23.99
C ALA A 6 -26.73 -34.97 -24.82
N THR A 7 -26.59 -35.23 -26.13
CA THR A 7 -27.12 -34.40 -27.24
C THR A 7 -26.58 -32.96 -27.30
N ALA A 8 -25.55 -32.74 -28.09
CA ALA A 8 -25.15 -31.40 -28.57
C ALA A 8 -25.64 -31.19 -30.00
N SER A 9 -26.59 -30.27 -30.20
CA SER A 9 -26.98 -29.72 -31.49
C SER A 9 -26.24 -28.39 -31.73
N PRO A 10 -25.74 -28.11 -32.96
CA PRO A 10 -25.11 -26.84 -33.30
C PRO A 10 -26.18 -25.82 -33.74
N LEU A 11 -25.87 -24.51 -33.65
CA LEU A 11 -26.36 -23.34 -34.43
C LEU A 11 -26.24 -22.06 -33.56
N PRO A 12 -26.22 -20.84 -34.13
CA PRO A 12 -25.46 -20.36 -35.28
C PRO A 12 -24.62 -19.10 -34.95
N LEU A 13 -23.65 -18.81 -35.81
CA LEU A 13 -22.93 -17.54 -35.89
C LEU A 13 -23.92 -16.39 -36.16
N LEU A 14 -24.21 -15.59 -35.14
CA LEU A 14 -24.84 -14.28 -35.31
C LEU A 14 -23.88 -13.17 -34.90
N PHE A 15 -23.44 -12.45 -35.93
CA PHE A 15 -22.80 -11.14 -35.86
C PHE A 15 -23.55 -10.23 -34.87
N ARG A 16 -22.95 -9.95 -33.71
CA ARG A 16 -23.36 -8.83 -32.86
C ARG A 16 -22.23 -7.81 -32.82
N ARG A 17 -22.40 -6.79 -33.66
CA ARG A 17 -21.70 -5.51 -33.66
C ARG A 17 -21.75 -4.91 -32.24
N ARG A 18 -20.68 -5.04 -31.46
CA ARG A 18 -20.51 -4.28 -30.20
C ARG A 18 -19.78 -2.98 -30.51
N SER A 19 -20.57 -1.94 -30.75
CA SER A 19 -20.25 -0.60 -30.28
C SER A 19 -20.23 -0.65 -28.74
N GLY A 20 -19.24 -0.01 -28.13
CA GLY A 20 -19.04 -0.02 -26.68
C GLY A 20 -17.56 0.08 -26.37
N GLY A 21 -17.05 1.30 -26.44
CA GLY A 21 -15.74 1.67 -25.90
C GLY A 21 -15.74 1.44 -24.40
N GLU A 22 -15.39 0.24 -23.97
CA GLU A 22 -14.97 0.01 -22.59
C GLU A 22 -13.48 0.26 -22.50
N ILE A 23 -13.17 1.34 -21.78
CA ILE A 23 -11.88 1.72 -21.24
C ILE A 23 -11.39 0.58 -20.34
N ARG A 24 -10.83 -0.46 -20.95
CA ARG A 24 -10.10 -1.53 -20.27
C ARG A 24 -8.67 -1.47 -20.76
N ASN A 25 -7.88 -0.56 -20.18
CA ASN A 25 -6.41 -0.61 -20.10
C ASN A 25 -5.81 0.57 -19.30
N LEU A 26 -6.53 1.16 -18.34
CA LEU A 26 -5.92 2.14 -17.40
C LEU A 26 -5.22 1.50 -16.20
N ALA A 27 -5.33 0.18 -16.00
CA ALA A 27 -4.63 -0.51 -14.91
C ALA A 27 -3.15 -0.84 -15.23
N SER A 28 -2.67 -0.50 -16.43
CA SER A 28 -1.24 -0.45 -16.73
C SER A 28 -0.81 0.98 -17.00
N VAL A 29 -1.07 1.89 -16.05
CA VAL A 29 -0.26 3.12 -15.97
C VAL A 29 1.17 2.66 -15.71
N SER A 30 1.93 2.43 -16.78
CA SER A 30 3.36 2.26 -16.68
C SER A 30 3.89 3.52 -15.99
N SER A 31 4.73 3.32 -14.98
CA SER A 31 5.29 4.30 -14.03
C SER A 31 6.15 5.42 -14.65
N SER A 32 5.83 5.83 -15.88
CA SER A 32 6.69 6.61 -16.74
C SER A 32 5.99 7.80 -17.40
N ILE A 33 4.66 7.84 -17.46
CA ILE A 33 3.93 8.96 -18.08
C ILE A 33 3.21 9.72 -16.97
N LEU A 34 3.93 10.57 -16.27
CA LEU A 34 3.34 11.56 -15.38
C LEU A 34 3.44 12.91 -16.10
N PRO A 35 2.34 13.42 -16.70
CA PRO A 35 2.35 14.77 -17.24
C PRO A 35 2.62 15.78 -16.12
N ALA A 36 3.35 16.84 -16.42
CA ALA A 36 3.53 17.94 -15.47
C ALA A 36 2.17 18.56 -15.13
N PHE A 37 2.01 18.98 -13.87
CA PHE A 37 0.76 19.55 -13.37
C PHE A 37 0.31 20.72 -14.26
N GLY A 38 -0.95 20.71 -14.71
CA GLY A 38 -1.50 21.76 -15.58
C GLY A 38 -1.20 21.61 -17.08
N THR A 39 -0.53 20.54 -17.52
CA THR A 39 -0.38 20.28 -18.97
C THR A 39 -1.67 19.67 -19.53
N ILE A 40 -2.31 20.39 -20.45
CA ILE A 40 -3.41 19.86 -21.26
C ILE A 40 -2.77 18.91 -22.26
N VAL A 41 -2.85 17.60 -21.99
CA VAL A 41 -2.43 16.58 -22.95
C VAL A 41 -3.45 16.62 -24.08
N ASP A 42 -3.09 17.33 -25.15
CA ASP A 42 -3.85 17.34 -26.39
C ASP A 42 -4.00 15.89 -26.86
N GLU A 43 -5.23 15.37 -27.01
CA GLU A 43 -5.49 13.97 -27.43
C GLU A 43 -4.76 13.61 -28.74
N ALA A 44 -4.39 14.62 -29.53
CA ALA A 44 -3.55 14.50 -30.71
C ALA A 44 -2.11 13.98 -30.46
N HIS A 45 -1.56 14.12 -29.24
CA HIS A 45 -0.22 13.61 -28.89
C HIS A 45 -0.18 12.08 -28.71
N LEU A 46 -1.33 11.43 -28.52
CA LEU A 46 -1.46 9.97 -28.38
C LEU A 46 -1.69 9.25 -29.72
N GLN A 47 -1.96 9.99 -30.81
CA GLN A 47 -1.95 9.44 -32.15
C GLN A 47 -0.49 9.11 -32.51
N LEU A 48 -0.07 7.87 -32.26
CA LEU A 48 1.25 7.38 -32.67
C LEU A 48 1.47 7.76 -34.14
N LYS A 49 2.46 8.61 -34.40
CA LYS A 49 2.90 8.91 -35.78
C LYS A 49 3.19 7.58 -36.48
N LYS A 50 2.78 7.46 -37.75
CA LYS A 50 3.08 6.30 -38.60
C LYS A 50 4.59 5.99 -38.49
N PHE A 51 4.94 4.71 -38.32
CA PHE A 51 6.31 4.20 -38.21
C PHE A 51 7.10 4.58 -36.93
N VAL A 52 6.42 4.75 -35.79
CA VAL A 52 7.06 4.79 -34.45
C VAL A 52 6.56 3.62 -33.62
N ILE A 53 7.47 2.87 -32.98
CA ILE A 53 7.14 1.74 -32.10
C ILE A 53 7.14 2.26 -30.66
N ALA A 54 6.06 1.98 -29.91
CA ALA A 54 6.03 2.31 -28.50
C ALA A 54 6.87 1.30 -27.70
N PRO A 55 7.69 1.75 -26.73
CA PRO A 55 8.54 0.85 -25.95
C PRO A 55 7.76 -0.17 -25.10
N TYR A 56 6.47 0.10 -24.84
CA TYR A 56 5.57 -0.76 -24.06
C TYR A 56 4.81 -1.79 -24.89
N ASP A 57 4.91 -1.74 -26.22
CA ASP A 57 4.19 -2.64 -27.12
C ASP A 57 4.54 -4.10 -26.82
N ARG A 58 3.50 -4.95 -26.77
CA ARG A 58 3.68 -6.38 -26.47
C ARG A 58 4.59 -7.07 -27.48
N ARG A 59 4.50 -6.71 -28.76
CA ARG A 59 5.34 -7.28 -29.84
C ARG A 59 6.81 -6.90 -29.67
N TYR A 60 7.09 -5.64 -29.37
CA TYR A 60 8.45 -5.16 -29.14
C TYR A 60 9.05 -5.76 -27.86
N ARG A 61 8.24 -5.98 -26.82
CA ARG A 61 8.69 -6.70 -25.61
C ARG A 61 9.06 -8.16 -25.90
N TRP A 62 8.28 -8.87 -26.71
CA TRP A 62 8.64 -10.22 -27.16
C TRP A 62 9.92 -10.23 -27.99
N TRP A 63 10.10 -9.25 -28.88
CA TRP A 63 11.34 -9.06 -29.63
C TRP A 63 12.55 -8.84 -28.70
N GLN A 64 12.42 -7.97 -27.69
CA GLN A 64 13.49 -7.76 -26.70
C GLN A 64 13.78 -9.01 -25.87
N ALA A 65 12.75 -9.78 -25.47
CA ALA A 65 12.95 -11.04 -24.76
C ALA A 65 13.67 -12.08 -25.64
N PHE A 66 13.31 -12.17 -26.92
CA PHE A 66 14.01 -13.01 -27.89
C PHE A 66 15.47 -12.60 -28.05
N LEU A 67 15.77 -11.30 -28.19
CA LEU A 67 17.15 -10.81 -28.26
C LEU A 67 17.95 -11.14 -27.00
N VAL A 68 17.35 -11.10 -25.81
CA VAL A 68 18.03 -11.49 -24.56
C VAL A 68 18.51 -12.94 -24.63
N VAL A 69 17.71 -13.85 -25.20
CA VAL A 69 18.13 -15.25 -25.41
C VAL A 69 19.34 -15.32 -26.35
N LEU A 70 19.32 -14.55 -27.45
CA LEU A 70 20.45 -14.48 -28.38
C LEU A 70 21.71 -13.88 -27.73
N VAL A 71 21.55 -12.90 -26.82
CA VAL A 71 22.69 -12.34 -26.06
C VAL A 71 23.28 -13.39 -25.12
N ILE A 72 22.46 -14.20 -24.45
CA ILE A 72 22.96 -15.26 -23.56
C ILE A 72 23.78 -16.28 -24.38
N TYR A 73 23.27 -16.71 -25.54
CA TYR A 73 24.03 -17.56 -26.47
C TYR A 73 25.35 -16.89 -26.88
N SER A 74 25.30 -15.65 -27.37
CA SER A 74 26.48 -14.92 -27.86
C SER A 74 27.52 -14.68 -26.77
N ALA A 75 27.08 -14.41 -25.54
CA ALA A 75 27.97 -14.23 -24.39
C ALA A 75 28.68 -15.52 -24.00
N TRP A 76 28.01 -16.67 -24.09
CA TRP A 76 28.61 -17.98 -23.84
C TRP A 76 29.51 -18.45 -24.99
N ALA A 77 29.08 -18.24 -26.24
CA ALA A 77 29.85 -18.63 -27.41
C ALA A 77 31.17 -17.83 -27.55
N SER A 78 31.17 -16.55 -27.14
CA SER A 78 32.32 -15.66 -27.34
C SER A 78 33.62 -16.17 -26.67
N PRO A 79 33.71 -16.36 -25.33
CA PRO A 79 34.92 -16.91 -24.71
C PRO A 79 35.27 -18.32 -25.23
N PHE A 80 34.25 -19.12 -25.53
CA PHE A 80 34.43 -20.48 -26.03
C PHE A 80 35.08 -20.52 -27.42
N GLU A 81 34.65 -19.69 -28.36
CA GLU A 81 35.27 -19.52 -29.69
C GLU A 81 36.70 -18.99 -29.61
N LEU A 82 36.98 -18.10 -28.65
CA LEU A 82 38.31 -17.56 -28.42
C LEU A 82 39.29 -18.69 -28.04
N ALA A 83 38.85 -19.59 -27.16
CA ALA A 83 39.66 -20.67 -26.60
C ALA A 83 39.77 -21.90 -27.53
N PHE A 84 38.66 -22.35 -28.13
CA PHE A 84 38.60 -23.61 -28.87
C PHE A 84 38.57 -23.40 -30.39
N LYS A 85 39.77 -23.34 -31.00
CA LYS A 85 39.98 -23.00 -32.43
C LYS A 85 39.23 -23.92 -33.42
N LYS A 86 39.13 -25.23 -33.11
CA LYS A 86 38.46 -26.23 -33.95
C LYS A 86 36.94 -25.99 -34.07
N VAL A 87 36.36 -25.27 -33.12
CA VAL A 87 34.93 -25.04 -33.01
C VAL A 87 34.51 -23.79 -33.80
N ALA A 88 35.33 -22.74 -33.75
CA ALA A 88 35.09 -21.46 -34.44
C ALA A 88 35.11 -21.57 -35.99
N THR A 89 35.69 -22.63 -36.56
CA THR A 89 35.80 -22.84 -38.02
C THR A 89 34.77 -23.83 -38.58
N GLY A 90 33.97 -24.46 -37.71
CA GLY A 90 33.00 -25.50 -38.07
C GLY A 90 31.54 -25.03 -38.08
N SER A 91 30.64 -25.84 -37.54
CA SER A 91 29.17 -25.69 -37.62
C SER A 91 28.58 -24.44 -36.92
N LEU A 92 29.34 -23.72 -36.10
CA LEU A 92 28.83 -22.55 -35.34
C LEU A 92 28.87 -21.25 -36.14
N LEU A 93 29.75 -21.12 -37.13
CA LEU A 93 29.84 -19.93 -37.98
C LEU A 93 28.49 -19.49 -38.61
N PRO A 94 27.67 -20.37 -39.22
CA PRO A 94 26.37 -19.96 -39.76
C PRO A 94 25.39 -19.53 -38.67
N VAL A 95 25.45 -20.13 -37.48
CA VAL A 95 24.61 -19.75 -36.33
C VAL A 95 25.00 -18.35 -35.86
N ASP A 96 26.30 -18.07 -35.74
CA ASP A 96 26.79 -16.77 -35.29
C ASP A 96 26.45 -15.66 -36.30
N LEU A 97 26.56 -15.95 -37.60
CA LEU A 97 26.15 -15.00 -38.64
C LEU A 97 24.64 -14.72 -38.60
N ALA A 98 23.81 -15.73 -38.34
CA ALA A 98 22.37 -15.55 -38.17
C ALA A 98 22.05 -14.69 -36.93
N VAL A 99 22.74 -14.94 -35.81
CA VAL A 99 22.61 -14.14 -34.58
C VAL A 99 23.03 -12.68 -34.82
N ASP A 100 24.15 -12.45 -35.50
CA ASP A 100 24.63 -11.12 -35.86
C ASP A 100 23.64 -10.38 -36.78
N ALA A 101 22.97 -11.09 -37.70
CA ALA A 101 21.91 -10.51 -38.54
C ALA A 101 20.70 -10.02 -37.72
N PHE A 102 20.26 -10.76 -36.69
CA PHE A 102 19.18 -10.31 -35.80
C PHE A 102 19.56 -9.03 -35.03
N PHE A 103 20.82 -8.90 -34.59
CA PHE A 103 21.30 -7.68 -33.95
C PHE A 103 21.41 -6.51 -34.94
N ALA A 104 21.76 -6.77 -36.21
CA ALA A 104 21.74 -5.74 -37.24
C ALA A 104 20.31 -5.21 -37.49
N VAL A 105 19.32 -6.11 -37.54
CA VAL A 105 17.90 -5.73 -37.62
C VAL A 105 17.49 -4.90 -36.40
N ASP A 106 17.94 -5.26 -35.20
CA ASP A 106 17.63 -4.52 -33.98
C ASP A 106 18.22 -3.10 -33.94
N ILE A 107 19.43 -2.91 -34.48
CA ILE A 107 20.01 -1.57 -34.64
C ILE A 107 19.09 -0.69 -35.50
N VAL A 108 18.60 -1.23 -36.63
CA VAL A 108 17.65 -0.53 -37.51
C VAL A 108 16.34 -0.25 -36.79
N LEU A 109 15.78 -1.23 -36.08
CA LEU A 109 14.54 -1.07 -35.32
C LEU A 109 14.67 0.00 -34.21
N THR A 110 15.83 0.12 -33.57
CA THR A 110 16.07 1.08 -32.49
C THR A 110 15.89 2.53 -32.93
N PHE A 111 16.12 2.86 -34.21
CA PHE A 111 15.84 4.20 -34.77
C PHE A 111 14.35 4.54 -34.81
N PHE A 112 13.46 3.55 -34.74
CA PHE A 112 12.01 3.72 -34.76
C PHE A 112 11.36 3.60 -33.39
N VAL A 113 12.13 3.32 -32.33
CA VAL A 113 11.59 3.12 -30.98
C VAL A 113 11.54 4.44 -30.24
N ALA A 114 10.34 4.82 -29.78
CA ALA A 114 10.15 5.99 -28.94
C ALA A 114 10.84 5.83 -27.59
N TYR A 115 11.29 6.94 -27.01
CA TYR A 115 11.90 6.96 -25.69
C TYR A 115 11.14 7.86 -24.74
N LEU A 116 11.23 7.55 -23.45
CA LEU A 116 10.78 8.45 -22.40
C LEU A 116 11.87 9.47 -22.09
N ASP A 117 11.50 10.75 -22.10
CA ASP A 117 12.38 11.80 -21.62
C ASP A 117 12.39 11.83 -20.08
N LYS A 118 13.58 12.02 -19.49
CA LYS A 118 13.76 11.90 -18.03
C LYS A 118 13.30 13.14 -17.27
N THR A 119 13.26 14.29 -17.93
CA THR A 119 12.88 15.57 -17.33
C THR A 119 11.37 15.79 -17.43
N THR A 120 10.81 15.55 -18.61
CA THR A 120 9.39 15.78 -18.88
C THR A 120 8.51 14.56 -18.60
N TYR A 121 9.09 13.36 -18.47
CA TYR A 121 8.34 12.10 -18.38
C TYR A 121 7.33 11.90 -19.53
N LEU A 122 7.53 12.61 -20.65
CA LEU A 122 6.73 12.48 -21.85
C LEU A 122 7.42 11.57 -22.86
N LEU A 123 6.61 10.88 -23.65
CA LEU A 123 7.07 10.01 -24.73
C LEU A 123 7.45 10.86 -25.94
N VAL A 124 8.72 10.83 -26.35
CA VAL A 124 9.19 11.56 -27.53
C VAL A 124 9.04 10.70 -28.77
N LEU A 125 8.20 11.16 -29.71
CA LEU A 125 7.84 10.46 -30.96
C LEU A 125 8.55 11.00 -32.21
N ASP A 126 9.40 12.03 -32.07
CA ASP A 126 10.08 12.66 -33.21
C ASP A 126 11.30 11.86 -33.66
N HIS A 127 11.26 11.29 -34.88
CA HIS A 127 12.33 10.48 -35.47
C HIS A 127 13.69 11.18 -35.49
N LYS A 128 13.73 12.50 -35.71
CA LYS A 128 15.00 13.24 -35.73
C LYS A 128 15.64 13.26 -34.35
N LYS A 129 14.85 13.47 -33.30
CA LYS A 129 15.31 13.46 -31.90
C LYS A 129 15.72 12.06 -31.46
N ILE A 130 14.99 11.02 -31.89
CA ILE A 130 15.31 9.61 -31.63
C ILE A 130 16.66 9.24 -32.27
N ALA A 131 16.83 9.50 -33.57
CA ALA A 131 18.05 9.20 -34.29
C ALA A 131 19.26 9.96 -33.75
N LEU A 132 19.13 11.28 -33.53
CA LEU A 132 20.21 12.10 -32.98
C LEU A 132 20.63 11.60 -31.59
N ARG A 133 19.66 11.28 -30.72
CA ARG A 133 19.95 10.74 -29.39
C ARG A 133 20.66 9.39 -29.46
N TYR A 134 20.31 8.52 -30.40
CA TYR A 134 20.94 7.21 -30.51
C TYR A 134 22.38 7.33 -31.03
N VAL A 135 22.59 8.10 -32.10
CA VAL A 135 23.90 8.28 -32.76
C VAL A 135 24.89 9.07 -31.91
N THR A 136 24.44 10.10 -31.19
CA THR A 136 25.32 10.91 -30.32
C THR A 136 25.75 10.16 -29.05
N ARG A 137 25.01 9.11 -28.67
CA ARG A 137 25.38 8.29 -27.51
C ARG A 137 26.40 7.24 -27.89
N ILE A 138 27.26 6.92 -26.92
CA ILE A 138 28.25 5.83 -26.98
C ILE A 138 27.62 4.48 -27.38
N TYR A 139 26.31 4.31 -27.18
CA TYR A 139 25.61 3.08 -27.54
C TYR A 139 25.69 2.72 -29.02
N PHE A 140 25.48 3.67 -29.94
CA PHE A 140 25.46 3.38 -31.37
C PHE A 140 26.79 2.82 -31.93
N PRO A 141 27.96 3.48 -31.76
CA PRO A 141 29.21 2.97 -32.32
C PRO A 141 29.60 1.61 -31.76
N PHE A 142 29.34 1.34 -30.47
CA PHE A 142 29.62 0.04 -29.87
C PHE A 142 28.59 -1.03 -30.28
N ASP A 143 27.31 -0.68 -30.47
CA ASP A 143 26.31 -1.61 -30.98
C ASP A 143 26.70 -2.06 -32.41
N VAL A 144 27.13 -1.13 -33.27
CA VAL A 144 27.65 -1.42 -34.61
C VAL A 144 28.93 -2.26 -34.55
N ALA A 145 29.93 -1.85 -33.77
CA ALA A 145 31.18 -2.59 -33.63
C ALA A 145 30.95 -4.01 -33.08
N SER A 146 30.00 -4.19 -32.16
CA SER A 146 29.67 -5.52 -31.63
C SER A 146 28.95 -6.41 -32.65
N THR A 147 28.39 -5.87 -33.73
CA THR A 147 27.56 -6.57 -34.73
C THR A 147 28.32 -6.96 -35.99
N LEU A 148 29.41 -6.25 -36.31
CA LEU A 148 30.19 -6.51 -37.52
C LEU A 148 31.00 -7.82 -37.42
N PRO A 149 30.85 -8.77 -38.37
CA PRO A 149 31.63 -10.00 -38.39
C PRO A 149 33.03 -9.73 -38.98
N PHE A 150 33.89 -9.04 -38.23
CA PHE A 150 35.21 -8.59 -38.70
C PHE A 150 36.08 -9.70 -39.27
N HIS A 151 36.03 -10.91 -38.68
CA HIS A 151 36.78 -12.07 -39.17
C HIS A 151 36.34 -12.50 -40.58
N VAL A 152 35.04 -12.49 -40.87
CA VAL A 152 34.49 -12.87 -42.18
C VAL A 152 34.80 -11.80 -43.22
N ILE A 153 34.61 -10.52 -42.86
CA ILE A 153 34.90 -9.38 -43.74
C ILE A 153 36.39 -9.38 -44.14
N TYR A 154 37.29 -9.56 -43.17
CA TYR A 154 38.73 -9.59 -43.45
C TYR A 154 39.14 -10.76 -44.35
N ARG A 155 38.57 -11.96 -44.10
CA ARG A 155 38.82 -13.16 -44.90
C ARG A 155 38.42 -12.96 -46.36
N ILE A 156 37.28 -12.30 -46.60
CA ILE A 156 36.79 -11.98 -47.95
C ILE A 156 37.68 -10.92 -48.63
N LEU A 157 38.06 -9.87 -47.89
CA LEU A 157 38.75 -8.72 -48.47
C LEU A 157 40.23 -9.01 -48.82
N THR A 158 40.93 -9.77 -47.98
CA THR A 158 42.40 -9.89 -48.04
C THR A 158 42.88 -11.27 -48.49
N GLY A 159 42.02 -12.30 -48.45
CA GLY A 159 42.39 -13.69 -48.75
C GLY A 159 43.43 -14.34 -47.80
N ASN A 160 44.07 -13.54 -46.94
CA ASN A 160 45.19 -13.95 -46.10
C ASN A 160 44.75 -14.46 -44.72
N MET A 161 45.37 -15.55 -44.27
CA MET A 161 45.08 -16.21 -42.98
C MET A 161 46.00 -15.74 -41.83
N HIS A 162 46.97 -14.87 -42.10
CA HIS A 162 48.10 -14.59 -41.18
C HIS A 162 47.71 -13.78 -39.92
N HIS A 163 46.61 -13.03 -39.94
CA HIS A 163 46.18 -12.14 -38.83
C HIS A 163 44.93 -12.63 -38.06
N GLN A 164 44.50 -13.89 -38.26
CA GLN A 164 43.28 -14.45 -37.65
C GLN A 164 43.16 -14.32 -36.12
N GLN A 165 44.28 -14.10 -35.41
CA GLN A 165 44.30 -14.04 -33.95
C GLN A 165 43.81 -12.70 -33.40
N VAL A 166 44.18 -11.58 -34.02
CA VAL A 166 43.74 -10.24 -33.58
C VAL A 166 42.24 -10.08 -33.79
N PHE A 167 41.73 -10.59 -34.93
CA PHE A 167 40.29 -10.58 -35.23
C PHE A 167 39.45 -11.42 -34.26
N ARG A 168 40.03 -12.46 -33.64
CA ARG A 168 39.35 -13.24 -32.59
C ARG A 168 39.21 -12.46 -31.28
N PHE A 169 40.19 -11.65 -30.92
CA PHE A 169 40.06 -10.74 -29.77
C PHE A 169 39.03 -9.65 -30.01
N ILE A 170 38.97 -9.11 -31.23
CA ILE A 170 37.94 -8.14 -31.63
C ILE A 170 36.54 -8.76 -31.52
N ASN A 171 36.39 -10.08 -31.69
CA ASN A 171 35.12 -10.77 -31.50
C ASN A 171 34.58 -10.67 -30.06
N MET A 172 35.43 -10.39 -29.06
CA MET A 172 34.98 -10.15 -27.67
C MET A 172 34.18 -8.86 -27.52
N LEU A 173 34.19 -7.96 -28.52
CA LEU A 173 33.28 -6.81 -28.56
C LEU A 173 31.80 -7.24 -28.55
N ARG A 174 31.48 -8.48 -28.94
CA ARG A 174 30.13 -9.06 -28.78
C ARG A 174 29.65 -9.06 -27.31
N LEU A 175 30.56 -9.10 -26.33
CA LEU A 175 30.21 -9.01 -24.90
C LEU A 175 29.56 -7.67 -24.52
N TRP A 176 29.72 -6.61 -25.34
CA TRP A 176 28.98 -5.36 -25.18
C TRP A 176 27.45 -5.57 -25.14
N ARG A 177 26.96 -6.59 -25.86
CA ARG A 177 25.55 -6.94 -25.93
C ARG A 177 24.96 -7.36 -24.57
N LEU A 178 25.78 -7.77 -23.59
CA LEU A 178 25.36 -8.11 -22.22
C LEU A 178 24.66 -6.96 -21.49
N ARG A 179 24.84 -5.70 -21.94
CA ARG A 179 24.05 -4.55 -21.44
C ARG A 179 22.55 -4.84 -21.50
N ARG A 180 22.08 -5.52 -22.55
CA ARG A 180 20.66 -5.86 -22.74
C ARG A 180 20.16 -6.81 -21.65
N VAL A 181 20.96 -7.77 -21.22
CA VAL A 181 20.65 -8.67 -20.10
C VAL A 181 20.57 -7.88 -18.79
N SER A 182 21.49 -6.94 -18.57
CA SER A 182 21.45 -6.04 -17.40
C SER A 182 20.18 -5.18 -17.37
N GLU A 183 19.77 -4.62 -18.51
CA GLU A 183 18.51 -3.88 -18.66
C GLU A 183 17.28 -4.77 -18.43
N PHE A 184 17.32 -6.02 -18.90
CA PHE A 184 16.27 -7.00 -18.67
C PHE A 184 16.08 -7.32 -17.19
N PHE A 185 17.17 -7.64 -16.46
CA PHE A 185 17.10 -7.86 -15.01
C PHE A 185 16.64 -6.61 -14.26
N LYS A 186 17.08 -5.41 -14.67
CA LYS A 186 16.59 -4.15 -14.09
C LYS A 186 15.09 -3.96 -14.25
N ARG A 187 14.50 -4.45 -15.34
CA ARG A 187 13.04 -4.42 -15.55
C ARG A 187 12.33 -5.50 -14.73
N LEU A 188 12.85 -6.73 -14.72
CA LEU A 188 12.29 -7.82 -13.89
C LEU A 188 12.31 -7.47 -12.39
N GLU A 189 13.38 -6.83 -11.90
CA GLU A 189 13.47 -6.38 -10.50
C GLU A 189 12.40 -5.34 -10.13
N LYS A 190 11.83 -4.63 -11.12
CA LYS A 190 10.76 -3.63 -10.93
C LYS A 190 9.36 -4.17 -11.20
N ASP A 191 9.24 -5.35 -11.78
CA ASP A 191 7.95 -5.96 -12.12
C ASP A 191 7.41 -6.69 -10.89
N THR A 192 6.30 -6.19 -10.33
CA THR A 192 5.68 -6.69 -9.10
C THR A 192 5.14 -8.12 -9.24
N ARG A 193 5.00 -8.64 -10.46
CA ARG A 193 4.57 -10.02 -10.72
C ARG A 193 5.65 -11.04 -10.38
N PHE A 194 6.91 -10.62 -10.35
CA PHE A 194 8.03 -11.48 -10.00
C PHE A 194 8.50 -11.18 -8.58
N SER A 195 8.83 -12.23 -7.84
CA SER A 195 9.43 -12.07 -6.53
C SER A 195 10.83 -11.47 -6.67
N TYR A 196 11.03 -10.32 -6.04
CA TYR A 196 12.31 -9.60 -6.00
C TYR A 196 13.48 -10.48 -5.55
N PHE A 197 13.24 -11.35 -4.55
CA PHE A 197 14.24 -12.28 -4.04
C PHE A 197 14.76 -13.22 -5.14
N TRP A 198 13.86 -13.90 -5.84
CA TRP A 198 14.22 -14.90 -6.85
C TRP A 198 14.91 -14.28 -8.07
N VAL A 199 14.46 -13.10 -8.52
CA VAL A 199 15.08 -12.40 -9.65
C VAL A 199 16.55 -12.07 -9.35
N ARG A 200 16.85 -11.57 -8.14
CA ARG A 200 18.23 -11.27 -7.73
C ARG A 200 19.07 -12.52 -7.50
N TYR A 201 18.48 -13.56 -6.94
CA TYR A 201 19.14 -14.85 -6.74
C TYR A 201 19.59 -15.47 -8.09
N ILE A 202 18.69 -15.53 -9.07
CA ILE A 202 18.98 -16.03 -10.42
C ILE A 202 20.06 -15.17 -11.09
N LYS A 203 19.97 -13.84 -10.98
CA LYS A 203 20.97 -12.92 -11.52
C LYS A 203 22.37 -13.22 -10.99
N LEU A 204 22.52 -13.48 -9.70
CA LEU A 204 23.81 -13.81 -9.08
C LEU A 204 24.34 -15.15 -9.58
N ILE A 205 23.49 -16.17 -9.71
CA ILE A 205 23.87 -17.47 -10.31
C ILE A 205 24.36 -17.28 -11.75
N CYS A 206 23.63 -16.53 -12.59
CA CYS A 206 24.02 -16.29 -13.97
C CYS A 206 25.39 -15.60 -14.08
N VAL A 207 25.66 -14.60 -13.22
CA VAL A 207 26.95 -13.90 -13.19
C VAL A 207 28.07 -14.86 -12.76
N THR A 208 27.86 -15.68 -11.73
CA THR A 208 28.84 -16.68 -11.28
C THR A 208 29.18 -17.69 -12.37
N LEU A 209 28.17 -18.26 -13.03
CA LEU A 209 28.38 -19.21 -14.12
C LEU A 209 29.15 -18.58 -15.29
N PHE A 210 28.84 -17.32 -15.63
CA PHE A 210 29.54 -16.61 -16.69
C PHE A 210 31.01 -16.32 -16.35
N VAL A 211 31.31 -15.97 -15.09
CA VAL A 211 32.69 -15.78 -14.61
C VAL A 211 33.47 -17.09 -14.70
N VAL A 212 32.93 -18.20 -14.17
CA VAL A 212 33.58 -19.52 -14.23
C VAL A 212 33.85 -19.93 -15.67
N HIS A 213 32.84 -19.80 -16.54
CA HIS A 213 32.96 -20.14 -17.95
C HIS A 213 34.04 -19.32 -18.65
N SER A 214 34.01 -18.00 -18.47
CA SER A 214 34.97 -17.08 -19.09
C SER A 214 36.39 -17.37 -18.62
N SER A 215 36.61 -17.48 -17.31
CA SER A 215 37.93 -17.77 -16.74
C SER A 215 38.48 -19.11 -17.20
N GLY A 216 37.66 -20.17 -17.22
CA GLY A 216 38.06 -21.47 -17.76
C GLY A 216 38.50 -21.39 -19.22
N CYS A 217 37.73 -20.69 -20.05
CA CYS A 217 38.10 -20.48 -21.46
C CYS A 217 39.40 -19.66 -21.59
N PHE A 218 39.61 -18.64 -20.77
CA PHE A 218 40.87 -17.87 -20.76
C PHE A 218 42.08 -18.71 -20.34
N PHE A 219 41.93 -19.58 -19.33
CA PHE A 219 42.99 -20.52 -18.92
C PHE A 219 43.37 -21.49 -20.04
N PHE A 220 42.39 -22.04 -20.76
CA PHE A 220 42.65 -22.89 -21.91
C PHE A 220 43.29 -22.13 -23.07
N TRP A 221 42.76 -20.95 -23.39
CA TRP A 221 43.30 -20.08 -24.44
C TRP A 221 44.78 -19.76 -24.18
N MET A 222 45.15 -19.45 -22.94
CA MET A 222 46.54 -19.19 -22.55
C MET A 222 47.44 -20.42 -22.74
N ALA A 223 46.99 -21.62 -22.38
CA ALA A 223 47.75 -22.86 -22.57
C ALA A 223 48.03 -23.14 -24.07
N THR A 224 47.03 -22.94 -24.95
CA THR A 224 47.20 -23.14 -26.41
C THR A 224 48.09 -22.10 -27.11
N ARG A 225 48.64 -21.12 -26.38
CA ARG A 225 49.58 -20.11 -26.90
C ARG A 225 51.02 -20.36 -26.52
N GLN A 226 51.28 -21.28 -25.61
CA GLN A 226 52.63 -21.64 -25.23
C GLN A 226 53.28 -22.46 -26.34
N LYS A 227 54.59 -22.25 -26.56
CA LYS A 227 55.34 -22.97 -27.62
C LYS A 227 55.53 -24.44 -27.28
N GLU A 228 55.74 -24.73 -26.00
CA GLU A 228 55.88 -26.08 -25.46
C GLU A 228 54.59 -26.46 -24.74
N ALA A 229 53.84 -27.41 -25.31
CA ALA A 229 52.56 -27.83 -24.76
C ALA A 229 52.69 -28.51 -23.38
N ALA A 230 53.82 -29.17 -23.13
CA ALA A 230 54.09 -29.90 -21.88
C ALA A 230 54.30 -28.98 -20.67
N ASP A 231 54.82 -27.76 -20.88
CA ASP A 231 55.01 -26.76 -19.82
C ASP A 231 53.73 -25.93 -19.67
N THR A 232 52.59 -26.54 -19.36
CA THR A 232 51.32 -25.83 -19.10
C THR A 232 50.51 -26.54 -18.03
N TRP A 233 49.56 -25.84 -17.40
CA TRP A 233 48.69 -26.41 -16.36
C TRP A 233 47.95 -27.69 -16.79
N ILE A 234 47.58 -27.80 -18.07
CA ILE A 234 46.90 -28.97 -18.64
C ILE A 234 47.89 -29.96 -19.27
N GLY A 235 49.00 -29.48 -19.83
CA GLY A 235 50.00 -30.29 -20.52
C GLY A 235 50.73 -31.27 -19.63
N ILE A 236 50.92 -30.94 -18.34
CA ILE A 236 51.49 -31.87 -17.36
C ILE A 236 50.56 -33.07 -17.11
N GLN A 237 49.25 -32.85 -17.17
CA GLN A 237 48.24 -33.87 -16.90
C GLN A 237 47.91 -34.70 -18.14
N ILE A 238 47.84 -34.04 -19.31
CA ILE A 238 47.41 -34.65 -20.57
C ILE A 238 48.41 -34.28 -21.66
N ASN A 239 49.20 -35.27 -22.07
CA ASN A 239 50.04 -35.16 -23.26
C ASN A 239 49.17 -34.97 -24.52
N ASP A 240 49.59 -34.06 -25.40
CA ASP A 240 48.92 -33.71 -26.67
C ASP A 240 47.45 -33.29 -26.54
N PHE A 241 47.13 -32.52 -25.49
CA PHE A 241 45.75 -32.06 -25.20
C PHE A 241 45.07 -31.34 -26.38
N GLU A 242 45.82 -30.69 -27.29
CA GLU A 242 45.25 -30.01 -28.47
C GLU A 242 44.57 -30.98 -29.47
N THR A 243 45.02 -32.23 -29.51
CA THR A 243 44.46 -33.28 -30.40
C THR A 243 43.27 -34.01 -29.78
N ARG A 244 43.14 -33.94 -28.44
CA ARG A 244 42.08 -34.59 -27.66
C ARG A 244 40.72 -33.91 -27.87
N SER A 245 39.67 -34.51 -27.28
CA SER A 245 38.31 -33.99 -27.41
C SER A 245 38.17 -32.62 -26.73
N ILE A 246 37.40 -31.74 -27.37
CA ILE A 246 37.10 -30.40 -26.86
C ILE A 246 36.40 -30.48 -25.49
N TRP A 247 35.49 -31.44 -25.33
CA TRP A 247 34.75 -31.67 -24.09
C TRP A 247 35.65 -32.05 -22.91
N LEU A 248 36.67 -32.87 -23.14
CA LEU A 248 37.65 -33.22 -22.10
C LEU A 248 38.38 -31.96 -21.63
N CYS A 249 38.97 -31.22 -22.57
CA CYS A 249 39.70 -29.99 -22.26
C CYS A 249 38.83 -28.95 -21.56
N TYR A 250 37.60 -28.73 -22.05
CA TYR A 250 36.64 -27.82 -21.44
C TYR A 250 36.29 -28.22 -20.01
N THR A 251 36.11 -29.52 -19.75
CA THR A 251 35.81 -30.03 -18.40
C THR A 251 36.94 -29.73 -17.43
N TYR A 252 38.19 -29.99 -17.81
CA TYR A 252 39.38 -29.66 -17.00
C TYR A 252 39.50 -28.14 -16.74
N SER A 253 39.23 -27.32 -17.76
CA SER A 253 39.28 -25.85 -17.64
C SER A 253 38.22 -25.29 -16.69
N ILE A 254 36.98 -25.78 -16.79
CA ILE A 254 35.89 -25.37 -15.89
C ILE A 254 36.13 -25.88 -14.47
N TYR A 255 36.62 -27.12 -14.33
CA TYR A 255 36.99 -27.69 -13.03
C TYR A 255 38.04 -26.82 -12.33
N TRP A 256 39.14 -26.48 -13.02
CA TRP A 256 40.17 -25.63 -12.43
C TRP A 256 39.65 -24.23 -12.07
N ALA A 257 38.91 -23.59 -12.98
CA ALA A 257 38.30 -22.28 -12.72
C ALA A 257 37.35 -22.30 -11.53
N THR A 258 36.57 -23.38 -11.36
CA THR A 258 35.63 -23.57 -10.26
C THR A 258 36.35 -23.78 -8.93
N VAL A 259 37.31 -24.72 -8.87
CA VAL A 259 38.08 -25.05 -7.66
C VAL A 259 38.84 -23.82 -7.13
N THR A 260 39.36 -22.99 -8.03
CA THR A 260 40.02 -21.72 -7.65
C THR A 260 39.01 -20.63 -7.26
N LEU A 261 37.82 -20.57 -7.89
CA LEU A 261 36.76 -19.61 -7.51
C LEU A 261 36.20 -19.91 -6.13
N THR A 262 35.93 -21.18 -5.83
CA THR A 262 35.39 -21.64 -4.55
C THR A 262 36.47 -21.73 -3.47
N THR A 263 37.70 -21.31 -3.76
CA THR A 263 38.85 -21.34 -2.85
C THR A 263 39.12 -22.71 -2.22
N VAL A 264 38.78 -23.80 -2.93
CA VAL A 264 39.01 -25.18 -2.45
C VAL A 264 40.45 -25.58 -2.69
N GLY A 265 40.95 -25.38 -3.91
CA GLY A 265 42.37 -25.54 -4.25
C GLY A 265 42.96 -26.92 -3.95
N TYR A 266 42.45 -27.99 -4.57
CA TYR A 266 42.98 -29.36 -4.38
C TYR A 266 44.48 -29.53 -4.70
N GLY A 267 45.03 -28.66 -5.56
CA GLY A 267 46.46 -28.65 -5.94
C GLY A 267 46.83 -29.63 -7.05
N ASP A 268 45.87 -30.43 -7.51
CA ASP A 268 45.98 -31.34 -8.66
C ASP A 268 46.24 -30.59 -9.98
N ILE A 269 45.66 -29.40 -10.15
CA ILE A 269 45.90 -28.50 -11.26
C ILE A 269 46.40 -27.15 -10.74
N HIS A 270 47.55 -26.71 -11.26
CA HIS A 270 48.17 -25.46 -10.86
C HIS A 270 48.93 -24.81 -12.03
N ALA A 271 49.18 -23.51 -11.91
CA ALA A 271 49.93 -22.76 -12.90
C ALA A 271 51.42 -23.13 -12.90
N VAL A 272 51.96 -23.45 -14.07
CA VAL A 272 53.35 -23.90 -14.23
C VAL A 272 54.19 -22.74 -14.75
N ASN A 273 53.70 -22.14 -15.85
CA ASN A 273 54.34 -21.04 -16.56
C ASN A 273 54.36 -19.73 -15.76
N PHE A 274 55.35 -18.88 -16.03
CA PHE A 274 55.38 -17.51 -15.52
C PHE A 274 54.11 -16.71 -15.90
N LYS A 275 53.64 -16.83 -17.15
CA LYS A 275 52.43 -16.16 -17.63
C LYS A 275 51.16 -16.67 -16.93
N GLU A 276 51.07 -17.99 -16.75
CA GLU A 276 49.95 -18.61 -16.02
C GLU A 276 49.93 -18.16 -14.57
N LYS A 277 51.11 -18.11 -13.91
CA LYS A 277 51.24 -17.65 -12.53
C LYS A 277 50.76 -16.21 -12.36
N ILE A 278 51.15 -15.29 -13.26
CA ILE A 278 50.66 -13.90 -13.22
C ILE A 278 49.14 -13.84 -13.36
N PHE A 279 48.57 -14.53 -14.35
CA PHE A 279 47.12 -14.53 -14.56
C PHE A 279 46.37 -15.12 -13.35
N THR A 280 46.86 -16.22 -12.79
CA THR A 280 46.28 -16.86 -11.60
C THR A 280 46.34 -15.94 -10.38
N ILE A 281 47.40 -15.15 -10.19
CA ILE A 281 47.46 -14.14 -9.11
C ILE A 281 46.31 -13.13 -9.24
N PHE A 282 46.11 -12.57 -10.43
CA PHE A 282 45.00 -11.62 -10.66
C PHE A 282 43.63 -12.28 -10.52
N TYR A 283 43.48 -13.52 -10.99
CA TYR A 283 42.23 -14.26 -10.86
C TYR A 283 41.90 -14.57 -9.39
N MET A 284 42.87 -14.98 -8.59
CA MET A 284 42.68 -15.20 -7.15
C MET A 284 42.28 -13.91 -6.43
N LEU A 285 42.93 -12.77 -6.74
CA LEU A 285 42.55 -11.48 -6.16
C LEU A 285 41.12 -11.06 -6.55
N PHE A 286 40.74 -11.27 -7.81
CA PHE A 286 39.38 -11.05 -8.28
C PHE A 286 38.36 -11.95 -7.57
N ASN A 287 38.68 -13.23 -7.38
CA ASN A 287 37.79 -14.21 -6.73
C ASN A 287 37.48 -13.82 -5.28
N ILE A 288 38.46 -13.30 -4.53
CA ILE A 288 38.24 -12.82 -3.16
C ILE A 288 37.16 -11.73 -3.14
N GLY A 289 37.27 -10.72 -4.01
CA GLY A 289 36.28 -9.65 -4.12
C GLY A 289 34.92 -10.15 -4.63
N PHE A 290 34.92 -11.08 -5.58
CA PHE A 290 33.70 -11.63 -6.16
C PHE A 290 32.92 -12.51 -5.19
N VAL A 291 33.58 -13.38 -4.42
CA VAL A 291 32.96 -14.19 -3.37
C VAL A 291 32.40 -13.29 -2.26
N ALA A 292 33.13 -12.25 -1.85
CA ALA A 292 32.63 -11.27 -0.89
C ALA A 292 31.37 -10.55 -1.40
N TYR A 293 31.33 -10.19 -2.69
CA TYR A 293 30.15 -9.62 -3.33
C TYR A 293 28.95 -10.57 -3.30
N ILE A 294 29.13 -11.86 -3.62
CA ILE A 294 28.05 -12.87 -3.58
C ILE A 294 27.52 -13.01 -2.16
N ILE A 295 28.40 -13.21 -1.18
CA ILE A 295 28.01 -13.37 0.23
C ILE A 295 27.27 -12.12 0.72
N GLY A 296 27.76 -10.91 0.41
CA GLY A 296 27.11 -9.67 0.79
C GLY A 296 25.69 -9.53 0.22
N ASN A 297 25.48 -9.88 -1.05
CA ASN A 297 24.15 -9.83 -1.66
C ASN A 297 23.23 -10.92 -1.12
N MET A 298 23.73 -12.14 -0.89
CA MET A 298 22.95 -13.23 -0.29
C MET A 298 22.47 -12.86 1.12
N THR A 299 23.37 -12.33 1.96
CA THR A 299 23.01 -11.87 3.31
C THR A 299 21.94 -10.79 3.26
N ASN A 300 22.06 -9.80 2.38
CA ASN A 300 21.07 -8.74 2.22
C ASN A 300 19.68 -9.31 1.86
N LEU A 301 19.62 -10.26 0.92
CA LEU A 301 18.38 -10.93 0.53
C LEU A 301 17.75 -11.74 1.68
N ILE A 302 18.56 -12.47 2.45
CA ILE A 302 18.08 -13.26 3.59
C ILE A 302 17.53 -12.35 4.68
N VAL A 303 18.24 -11.25 5.01
CA VAL A 303 17.79 -10.26 5.99
C VAL A 303 16.42 -9.70 5.58
N HIS A 304 16.27 -9.27 4.33
CA HIS A 304 14.99 -8.75 3.82
C HIS A 304 13.85 -9.76 3.93
N SER A 305 14.10 -11.03 3.62
CA SER A 305 13.09 -12.10 3.75
C SER A 305 12.66 -12.31 5.20
N ALA A 306 13.57 -12.13 6.16
CA ALA A 306 13.32 -12.35 7.58
C ALA A 306 12.76 -11.13 8.35
N VAL A 307 12.70 -9.94 7.74
CA VAL A 307 12.34 -8.67 8.44
C VAL A 307 11.04 -8.79 9.24
N ARG A 308 9.98 -9.37 8.67
CA ARG A 308 8.68 -9.46 9.35
C ARG A 308 8.75 -10.31 10.62
N THR A 309 9.38 -11.47 10.52
CA THR A 309 9.55 -12.40 11.64
C THR A 309 10.43 -11.79 12.73
N LEU A 310 11.50 -11.09 12.33
CA LEU A 310 12.38 -10.38 13.25
C LEU A 310 11.64 -9.25 13.98
N PHE A 311 10.87 -8.44 13.26
CA PHE A 311 10.08 -7.36 13.85
C PHE A 311 9.05 -7.90 14.85
N MET A 312 8.31 -8.95 14.50
CA MET A 312 7.37 -9.62 15.41
C MET A 312 8.07 -10.11 16.69
N ARG A 313 9.20 -10.82 16.54
CA ARG A 313 9.96 -11.36 17.68
C ARG A 313 10.50 -10.25 18.58
N ASN A 314 11.02 -9.18 18.00
CA ASN A 314 11.52 -8.03 18.74
C ASN A 314 10.41 -7.33 19.53
N ALA A 315 9.25 -7.10 18.91
CA ALA A 315 8.11 -6.48 19.59
C ALA A 315 7.61 -7.34 20.77
N ILE A 316 7.52 -8.67 20.61
CA ILE A 316 7.16 -9.58 21.69
C ILE A 316 8.18 -9.52 22.83
N ASN A 317 9.48 -9.55 22.51
CA ASN A 317 10.55 -9.50 23.50
C ASN A 317 10.52 -8.18 24.30
N GLU A 318 10.29 -7.05 23.65
CA GLU A 318 10.19 -5.74 24.33
C GLU A 318 9.02 -5.70 25.32
N ILE A 319 7.88 -6.25 24.93
CA ILE A 319 6.69 -6.31 25.79
C ILE A 319 6.91 -7.24 26.98
N LEU A 320 7.51 -8.41 26.75
CA LEU A 320 7.87 -9.33 27.83
C LEU A 320 8.90 -8.72 28.79
N ARG A 321 9.84 -7.93 28.26
CA ARG A 321 10.81 -7.18 29.06
C ARG A 321 10.14 -6.09 29.91
N TYR A 322 9.17 -5.38 29.35
CA TYR A 322 8.37 -4.41 30.12
C TYR A 322 7.58 -5.12 31.23
N ALA A 323 6.93 -6.23 30.90
CA ALA A 323 6.11 -6.96 31.85
C ALA A 323 6.93 -7.61 32.98
N SER A 324 8.15 -8.08 32.70
CA SER A 324 9.06 -8.61 33.71
C SER A 324 9.64 -7.50 34.60
N LYS A 325 10.08 -6.39 34.01
CA LYS A 325 10.63 -5.23 34.75
C LYS A 325 9.62 -4.66 35.76
N ASN A 326 8.36 -4.61 35.39
CA ASN A 326 7.28 -4.11 36.24
C ASN A 326 6.61 -5.20 37.09
N ARG A 327 7.14 -6.43 37.09
CA ARG A 327 6.62 -7.56 37.89
C ARG A 327 5.12 -7.82 37.68
N LEU A 328 4.65 -7.69 36.43
CA LEU A 328 3.25 -7.94 36.11
C LEU A 328 2.86 -9.41 36.38
N PRO A 329 1.62 -9.67 36.82
CA PRO A 329 1.12 -11.01 37.05
C PRO A 329 1.12 -11.86 35.77
N GLN A 330 1.24 -13.17 35.93
CA GLN A 330 1.39 -14.10 34.81
C GLN A 330 0.20 -14.06 33.83
N GLY A 331 -1.03 -13.93 34.34
CA GLY A 331 -2.23 -13.80 33.50
C GLY A 331 -2.18 -12.57 32.57
N LEU A 332 -1.70 -11.42 33.06
CA LEU A 332 -1.59 -10.21 32.25
C LEU A 332 -0.50 -10.36 31.17
N LYS A 333 0.62 -11.03 31.49
CA LYS A 333 1.67 -11.35 30.50
C LYS A 333 1.14 -12.21 29.36
N GLU A 334 0.36 -13.24 29.68
CA GLU A 334 -0.24 -14.13 28.69
C GLU A 334 -1.24 -13.39 27.80
N GLN A 335 -2.06 -12.51 28.39
CA GLN A 335 -2.97 -11.63 27.64
C GLN A 335 -2.22 -10.69 26.69
N MET A 336 -1.16 -10.03 27.16
CA MET A 336 -0.32 -9.16 26.33
C MET A 336 0.31 -9.93 25.16
N LEU A 337 0.84 -11.13 25.42
CA LEU A 337 1.47 -11.97 24.39
C LEU A 337 0.43 -12.43 23.35
N ALA A 338 -0.72 -12.92 23.80
CA ALA A 338 -1.80 -13.37 22.92
C ALA A 338 -2.31 -12.23 22.02
N HIS A 339 -2.51 -11.04 22.59
CA HIS A 339 -2.90 -9.85 21.83
C HIS A 339 -1.86 -9.51 20.76
N MET A 340 -0.57 -9.50 21.11
CA MET A 340 0.49 -9.17 20.16
C MET A 340 0.64 -10.20 19.05
N GLN A 341 0.60 -11.49 19.38
CA GLN A 341 0.63 -12.55 18.36
C GLN A 341 -0.54 -12.43 17.40
N LEU A 342 -1.74 -12.15 17.91
CA LEU A 342 -2.88 -11.96 17.04
C LEU A 342 -2.72 -10.70 16.18
N LYS A 343 -2.29 -9.58 16.76
CA LYS A 343 -1.99 -8.35 16.02
C LYS A 343 -1.06 -8.60 14.83
N PHE A 344 -0.03 -9.41 14.99
CA PHE A 344 0.87 -9.77 13.89
C PHE A 344 0.28 -10.75 12.87
N LYS A 345 -0.62 -11.65 13.30
CA LYS A 345 -1.37 -12.52 12.38
C LYS A 345 -2.42 -11.76 11.58
N THR A 346 -3.04 -10.74 12.18
CA THR A 346 -4.07 -9.89 11.56
C THR A 346 -3.51 -8.61 10.98
N ALA A 347 -2.19 -8.40 10.99
CA ALA A 347 -1.54 -7.20 10.47
C ALA A 347 -1.82 -6.99 8.98
N GLU A 348 -1.96 -8.07 8.19
CA GLU A 348 -2.36 -8.02 6.78
C GLU A 348 -3.81 -7.54 6.58
N LEU A 349 -4.62 -7.57 7.64
CA LEU A 349 -6.02 -7.14 7.63
C LEU A 349 -6.20 -5.71 8.14
N GLN A 350 -5.16 -5.08 8.71
CA GLN A 350 -5.26 -3.72 9.24
C GLN A 350 -5.30 -2.69 8.10
N GLN A 351 -6.53 -2.27 7.79
CA GLN A 351 -6.87 -1.39 6.68
C GLN A 351 -6.13 -0.03 6.74
N GLU A 352 -5.87 0.51 7.93
CA GLU A 352 -5.22 1.82 8.05
C GLU A 352 -3.79 1.81 7.50
N VAL A 353 -2.96 0.82 7.83
CA VAL A 353 -1.55 0.80 7.38
C VAL A 353 -1.46 0.58 5.87
N VAL A 354 -2.37 -0.21 5.31
CA VAL A 354 -2.34 -0.55 3.87
C VAL A 354 -2.92 0.57 3.01
N LEU A 355 -3.96 1.26 3.49
CA LEU A 355 -4.66 2.26 2.68
C LEU A 355 -4.19 3.69 2.94
N GLN A 356 -3.38 3.97 3.98
CA GLN A 356 -2.93 5.32 4.34
C GLN A 356 -2.29 6.11 3.18
N ASP A 357 -1.50 5.44 2.33
CA ASP A 357 -0.84 6.05 1.17
C ASP A 357 -1.79 6.33 0.00
N LEU A 358 -3.03 5.82 0.06
CA LEU A 358 -4.01 6.03 -1.00
C LEU A 358 -4.75 7.37 -0.83
N PRO A 359 -5.03 8.08 -1.94
CA PRO A 359 -5.86 9.28 -1.94
C PRO A 359 -7.22 9.06 -1.27
N LYS A 360 -7.77 10.11 -0.61
CA LYS A 360 -9.07 10.05 0.10
C LYS A 360 -10.19 9.49 -0.78
N ALA A 361 -10.22 9.86 -2.07
CA ALA A 361 -11.23 9.38 -3.02
C ALA A 361 -11.20 7.85 -3.20
N ILE A 362 -10.01 7.25 -3.34
CA ILE A 362 -9.88 5.79 -3.50
C ILE A 362 -10.24 5.09 -2.19
N ARG A 363 -9.78 5.62 -1.05
CA ARG A 363 -10.15 5.09 0.27
C ARG A 363 -11.66 5.09 0.51
N SER A 364 -12.32 6.20 0.17
CA SER A 364 -13.77 6.34 0.29
C SER A 364 -14.51 5.35 -0.62
N SER A 365 -14.06 5.18 -1.87
CA SER A 365 -14.63 4.19 -2.78
C SER A 365 -14.49 2.75 -2.27
N ILE A 366 -13.34 2.40 -1.70
CA ILE A 366 -13.12 1.10 -1.06
C ILE A 366 -14.04 0.92 0.14
N ALA A 367 -14.12 1.91 1.03
CA ALA A 367 -14.97 1.88 2.22
C ALA A 367 -16.45 1.70 1.83
N HIS A 368 -16.92 2.41 0.81
CA HIS A 368 -18.27 2.26 0.28
C HIS A 368 -18.54 0.82 -0.19
N HIS A 369 -17.65 0.25 -1.00
CA HIS A 369 -17.79 -1.12 -1.48
C HIS A 369 -17.80 -2.16 -0.34
N LEU A 370 -17.02 -1.93 0.71
CA LEU A 370 -16.89 -2.86 1.84
C LEU A 370 -18.03 -2.75 2.85
N PHE A 371 -18.50 -1.54 3.16
CA PHE A 371 -19.33 -1.29 4.35
C PHE A 371 -20.76 -0.84 4.06
N GLN A 372 -21.10 -0.44 2.83
CA GLN A 372 -22.45 0.04 2.48
C GLN A 372 -23.55 -0.91 2.95
N LYS A 373 -23.44 -2.19 2.60
CA LYS A 373 -24.45 -3.20 2.98
C LYS A 373 -24.58 -3.42 4.48
N THR A 374 -23.53 -3.15 5.25
CA THR A 374 -23.56 -3.29 6.70
C THR A 374 -24.28 -2.09 7.31
N VAL A 375 -23.93 -0.88 6.86
CA VAL A 375 -24.53 0.37 7.33
C VAL A 375 -26.03 0.42 7.04
N GLU A 376 -26.45 0.02 5.84
CA GLU A 376 -27.88 -0.05 5.45
C GLU A 376 -28.70 -1.04 6.30
N LYS A 377 -28.06 -2.06 6.88
CA LYS A 377 -28.71 -3.05 7.74
C LYS A 377 -28.82 -2.59 9.20
N THR A 378 -27.88 -1.75 9.65
CA THR A 378 -27.83 -1.24 11.02
C THR A 378 -29.08 -0.42 11.33
N TYR A 379 -29.71 -0.69 12.46
CA TYR A 379 -31.02 -0.11 12.81
C TYR A 379 -31.01 1.42 12.79
N LEU A 380 -29.93 2.05 13.27
CA LEU A 380 -29.81 3.50 13.42
C LEU A 380 -29.90 4.22 12.07
N PHE A 381 -29.40 3.62 10.99
CA PHE A 381 -29.26 4.24 9.67
C PHE A 381 -30.34 3.80 8.67
N LYS A 382 -31.38 3.07 9.12
CA LYS A 382 -32.48 2.67 8.23
C LYS A 382 -33.28 3.88 7.75
N GLY A 383 -33.42 4.01 6.43
CA GLY A 383 -34.22 5.08 5.81
C GLY A 383 -33.51 6.43 5.71
N VAL A 384 -32.22 6.50 6.06
CA VAL A 384 -31.38 7.70 5.90
C VAL A 384 -31.03 7.92 4.43
N SER A 385 -30.83 9.18 4.03
CA SER A 385 -30.42 9.54 2.67
C SER A 385 -29.11 8.85 2.23
N GLU A 386 -29.01 8.54 0.93
CA GLU A 386 -27.79 7.98 0.34
C GLU A 386 -26.61 8.95 0.51
N HIS A 387 -26.85 10.26 0.44
CA HIS A 387 -25.85 11.29 0.64
C HIS A 387 -25.20 11.20 2.04
N LEU A 388 -26.00 11.14 3.11
CA LEU A 388 -25.47 11.01 4.47
C LEU A 388 -24.75 9.67 4.66
N THR A 389 -25.23 8.60 4.02
CA THR A 389 -24.60 7.27 4.08
C THR A 389 -23.21 7.28 3.43
N VAL A 390 -23.06 7.88 2.24
CA VAL A 390 -21.77 8.04 1.57
C VAL A 390 -20.79 8.85 2.42
N GLN A 391 -21.27 9.96 2.98
CA GLN A 391 -20.46 10.83 3.84
C GLN A 391 -19.99 10.09 5.10
N LEU A 392 -20.91 9.38 5.77
CA LEU A 392 -20.63 8.56 6.94
C LEU A 392 -19.59 7.46 6.65
N ILE A 393 -19.77 6.70 5.57
CA ILE A 393 -18.85 5.62 5.20
C ILE A 393 -17.44 6.16 4.87
N SER A 394 -17.33 7.40 4.38
CA SER A 394 -16.03 7.99 4.07
C SER A 394 -15.16 8.29 5.30
N GLU A 395 -15.79 8.45 6.47
CA GLU A 395 -15.11 8.73 7.75
C GLU A 395 -15.00 7.47 8.65
N MET A 396 -15.63 6.36 8.24
CA MET A 396 -15.56 5.07 8.94
C MET A 396 -14.17 4.43 8.88
N LYS A 397 -13.74 3.83 9.99
CA LYS A 397 -12.47 3.11 10.12
C LYS A 397 -12.69 1.68 10.55
N ALA A 398 -12.15 0.71 9.82
CA ALA A 398 -12.26 -0.70 10.20
C ALA A 398 -11.15 -1.11 11.15
N GLU A 399 -11.54 -1.80 12.23
CA GLU A 399 -10.66 -2.33 13.26
C GLU A 399 -10.96 -3.82 13.51
N TYR A 400 -9.94 -4.55 13.96
CA TYR A 400 -10.05 -5.97 14.26
C TYR A 400 -9.65 -6.23 15.70
N PHE A 401 -10.55 -6.87 16.45
CA PHE A 401 -10.35 -7.20 17.85
C PHE A 401 -10.21 -8.71 18.06
N PRO A 402 -9.20 -9.18 18.82
CA PRO A 402 -9.08 -10.56 19.27
C PRO A 402 -10.31 -11.03 20.04
N PRO A 403 -10.53 -12.35 20.21
CA PRO A 403 -11.41 -12.85 21.26
C PRO A 403 -10.95 -12.41 22.66
N LYS A 404 -11.91 -12.21 23.58
CA LYS A 404 -11.74 -11.88 25.00
C LYS A 404 -11.09 -10.52 25.28
N VAL A 405 -11.18 -9.60 24.34
CA VAL A 405 -10.78 -8.20 24.51
C VAL A 405 -12.01 -7.33 24.73
N ASP A 406 -11.92 -6.46 25.72
CA ASP A 406 -12.92 -5.42 25.99
C ASP A 406 -12.71 -4.26 25.02
N ILE A 407 -13.72 -4.00 24.19
CA ILE A 407 -13.74 -2.90 23.22
C ILE A 407 -14.15 -1.60 23.91
N ILE A 408 -15.18 -1.68 24.77
CA ILE A 408 -15.73 -0.57 25.54
C ILE A 408 -15.72 -0.98 27.01
N LEU A 409 -15.30 -0.08 27.89
CA LEU A 409 -15.36 -0.28 29.33
C LEU A 409 -16.54 0.48 29.94
N GLN A 410 -17.22 -0.13 30.91
CA GLN A 410 -18.26 0.52 31.70
C GLN A 410 -17.69 1.76 32.42
N ASN A 411 -18.48 2.84 32.44
CA ASN A 411 -18.17 4.16 32.99
C ASN A 411 -17.06 4.93 32.27
N GLU A 412 -16.62 4.47 31.09
CA GLU A 412 -15.71 5.23 30.24
C GLU A 412 -16.45 6.37 29.52
N ILE A 413 -15.73 7.47 29.25
CA ILE A 413 -16.27 8.60 28.48
C ILE A 413 -16.41 8.17 27.01
N PRO A 414 -17.58 8.34 26.38
CA PRO A 414 -17.82 7.92 25.01
C PRO A 414 -17.03 8.77 24.00
N THR A 415 -16.07 8.16 23.32
CA THR A 415 -15.27 8.79 22.24
C THR A 415 -15.73 8.37 20.86
N ASP A 416 -15.97 7.08 20.69
CA ASP A 416 -16.33 6.44 19.43
C ASP A 416 -17.39 5.35 19.67
N PHE A 417 -18.17 5.04 18.64
CA PHE A 417 -19.08 3.90 18.62
C PHE A 417 -18.76 2.99 17.46
N TYR A 418 -19.24 1.75 17.55
CA TYR A 418 -18.81 0.69 16.65
C TYR A 418 -19.99 -0.06 16.04
N ILE A 419 -19.89 -0.38 14.75
CA ILE A 419 -20.78 -1.31 14.06
C ILE A 419 -20.06 -2.65 13.94
N LEU A 420 -20.69 -3.73 14.40
CA LEU A 420 -20.14 -5.08 14.23
C LEU A 420 -20.37 -5.57 12.80
N VAL A 421 -19.29 -5.84 12.05
CA VAL A 421 -19.40 -6.38 10.68
C VAL A 421 -19.45 -7.90 10.71
N THR A 422 -18.44 -8.51 11.33
CA THR A 422 -18.33 -9.95 11.51
C THR A 422 -17.79 -10.21 12.91
N GLY A 423 -18.31 -11.22 13.60
CA GLY A 423 -17.90 -11.47 14.98
C GLY A 423 -19.08 -11.83 15.87
N ALA A 424 -18.82 -11.78 17.17
CA ALA A 424 -19.83 -11.85 18.23
C ALA A 424 -19.27 -11.12 19.44
N LEU A 425 -20.08 -10.26 20.03
CA LEU A 425 -19.72 -9.47 21.22
C LEU A 425 -20.67 -9.84 22.36
N ASP A 426 -20.15 -9.96 23.56
CA ASP A 426 -20.92 -10.14 24.78
C ASP A 426 -21.01 -8.78 25.49
N VAL A 427 -22.22 -8.37 25.86
CA VAL A 427 -22.49 -7.17 26.66
C VAL A 427 -22.53 -7.58 28.12
N LEU A 428 -21.67 -6.96 28.92
CA LEU A 428 -21.43 -7.29 30.32
C LEU A 428 -21.67 -6.06 31.20
N LYS A 429 -22.18 -6.28 32.41
CA LYS A 429 -22.27 -5.26 33.45
C LYS A 429 -21.51 -5.71 34.68
N TYR A 430 -20.68 -4.82 35.23
CA TYR A 430 -20.04 -5.05 36.52
C TYR A 430 -20.93 -4.50 37.63
N LYS A 431 -21.42 -5.40 38.49
CA LYS A 431 -22.14 -5.07 39.73
C LYS A 431 -21.46 -5.76 40.91
N ASN A 432 -21.16 -5.01 41.97
CA ASN A 432 -20.59 -5.53 43.22
C ASN A 432 -19.34 -6.42 43.04
N GLY A 433 -18.50 -6.13 42.04
CA GLY A 433 -17.30 -6.91 41.73
C GLY A 433 -17.55 -8.21 40.95
N THR A 434 -18.79 -8.50 40.57
CA THR A 434 -19.16 -9.66 39.74
C THR A 434 -19.57 -9.25 38.33
N GLU A 435 -19.17 -10.04 37.33
CA GLU A 435 -19.54 -9.88 35.93
C GLU A 435 -20.93 -10.50 35.68
N GLN A 436 -21.90 -9.68 35.28
CA GLN A 436 -23.21 -10.14 34.84
C GLN A 436 -23.30 -10.06 33.32
N PHE A 437 -23.63 -11.18 32.67
CA PHE A 437 -23.90 -11.23 31.24
C PHE A 437 -25.32 -10.73 30.95
N LEU A 438 -25.46 -9.85 29.96
CA LEU A 438 -26.75 -9.28 29.56
C LEU A 438 -27.20 -9.83 28.21
N SER A 439 -26.39 -9.66 27.16
CA SER A 439 -26.79 -10.05 25.81
C SER A 439 -25.59 -10.35 24.90
N ASN A 440 -25.86 -11.00 23.77
CA ASN A 440 -24.89 -11.29 22.72
C ASN A 440 -25.29 -10.53 21.45
N LEU A 441 -24.32 -9.83 20.85
CA LEU A 441 -24.49 -9.01 19.66
C LEU A 441 -23.85 -9.69 18.44
N GLY A 442 -24.57 -9.60 17.32
CA GLY A 442 -24.24 -10.18 16.03
C GLY A 442 -23.91 -9.14 14.96
N SER A 443 -23.84 -9.62 13.72
CA SER A 443 -23.51 -8.78 12.56
C SER A 443 -24.58 -7.71 12.33
N ALA A 444 -24.13 -6.48 12.03
CA ALA A 444 -24.89 -5.24 11.85
C ALA A 444 -25.41 -4.59 13.14
N ASP A 445 -25.14 -5.17 14.31
CA ASP A 445 -25.47 -4.55 15.60
C ASP A 445 -24.50 -3.40 15.93
N LEU A 446 -25.02 -2.42 16.69
CA LEU A 446 -24.33 -1.21 17.10
C LEU A 446 -23.91 -1.32 18.58
N VAL A 447 -22.76 -0.73 18.92
CA VAL A 447 -22.31 -0.63 20.31
C VAL A 447 -21.72 0.75 20.61
N GLY A 448 -22.01 1.26 21.80
CA GLY A 448 -21.48 2.52 22.33
C GLY A 448 -22.30 3.76 21.92
N GLU A 449 -23.35 3.59 21.14
CA GLU A 449 -24.23 4.65 20.65
C GLU A 449 -25.02 5.32 21.77
N ILE A 450 -25.39 4.60 22.83
CA ILE A 450 -26.17 5.14 23.95
C ILE A 450 -25.33 6.21 24.67
N GLY A 451 -24.08 5.90 24.98
CA GLY A 451 -23.16 6.86 25.59
C GLY A 451 -23.01 8.12 24.74
N ILE A 452 -22.90 7.96 23.42
CA ILE A 452 -22.73 9.08 22.48
C ILE A 452 -24.00 9.91 22.33
N CYS A 453 -25.15 9.29 22.09
CA CYS A 453 -26.40 10.00 21.80
C CYS A 453 -26.92 10.75 23.02
N PHE A 454 -26.76 10.18 24.22
CA PHE A 454 -27.19 10.81 25.47
C PHE A 454 -26.09 11.58 26.19
N ASN A 455 -24.86 11.54 25.66
CA ASN A 455 -23.68 12.16 26.27
C ASN A 455 -23.47 11.72 27.73
N ILE A 456 -23.61 10.41 27.98
CA ILE A 456 -23.44 9.77 29.29
C ILE A 456 -22.24 8.81 29.26
N PRO A 457 -21.62 8.48 30.42
CA PRO A 457 -20.63 7.42 30.50
C PRO A 457 -21.19 6.08 29.98
N GLN A 458 -20.32 5.25 29.40
CA GLN A 458 -20.73 3.99 28.79
C GLN A 458 -21.39 3.06 29.84
N PRO A 459 -22.65 2.64 29.63
CA PRO A 459 -23.40 1.92 30.65
C PRO A 459 -22.96 0.46 30.83
N PHE A 460 -22.30 -0.11 29.82
CA PHE A 460 -21.93 -1.53 29.76
C PHE A 460 -20.50 -1.69 29.28
N THR A 461 -19.88 -2.80 29.67
CA THR A 461 -18.64 -3.30 29.08
C THR A 461 -18.97 -4.19 27.89
N VAL A 462 -18.27 -4.02 26.77
CA VAL A 462 -18.47 -4.83 25.56
C VAL A 462 -17.24 -5.67 25.30
N ARG A 463 -17.36 -7.00 25.40
CA ARG A 463 -16.28 -7.96 25.25
C ARG A 463 -16.44 -8.78 23.98
N THR A 464 -15.36 -8.96 23.25
CA THR A 464 -15.34 -9.87 22.09
C THR A 464 -15.39 -11.34 22.51
N LYS A 465 -16.23 -12.15 21.85
CA LYS A 465 -16.29 -13.60 22.06
C LYS A 465 -15.41 -14.37 21.08
N LYS A 466 -15.32 -13.88 19.85
CA LYS A 466 -14.47 -14.39 18.76
C LYS A 466 -13.79 -13.22 18.05
N LEU A 467 -12.86 -13.52 17.13
CA LEU A 467 -12.24 -12.51 16.28
C LEU A 467 -13.35 -11.69 15.62
N SER A 468 -13.38 -10.39 15.90
CA SER A 468 -14.48 -9.51 15.49
C SER A 468 -13.92 -8.34 14.71
N GLN A 469 -14.51 -8.11 13.54
CA GLN A 469 -14.27 -6.93 12.72
C GLN A 469 -15.36 -5.90 13.04
N VAL A 470 -14.93 -4.73 13.46
CA VAL A 470 -15.82 -3.62 13.80
C VAL A 470 -15.47 -2.39 12.98
N ILE A 471 -16.47 -1.56 12.71
CA ILE A 471 -16.29 -0.25 12.08
C ILE A 471 -16.44 0.81 13.15
N ARG A 472 -15.36 1.55 13.41
CA ARG A 472 -15.33 2.68 14.32
C ARG A 472 -15.83 3.94 13.62
N ILE A 473 -16.69 4.68 14.30
CA ILE A 473 -17.18 6.00 13.89
C ILE A 473 -16.93 6.96 15.06
N SER A 474 -16.31 8.10 14.75
CA SER A 474 -16.01 9.09 15.79
C SER A 474 -17.24 9.89 16.18
N HIS A 475 -17.41 10.12 17.49
CA HIS A 475 -18.48 10.95 18.03
C HIS A 475 -18.46 12.36 17.38
N GLN A 476 -17.29 12.98 17.24
CA GLN A 476 -17.17 14.33 16.69
C GLN A 476 -17.63 14.38 15.22
N SER A 477 -17.15 13.44 14.40
CA SER A 477 -17.54 13.34 12.99
C SER A 477 -19.03 13.05 12.86
N PHE A 478 -19.57 12.13 13.67
CA PHE A 478 -20.99 11.80 13.67
C PHE A 478 -21.85 13.00 14.03
N LYS A 479 -21.52 13.71 15.11
CA LYS A 479 -22.25 14.90 15.56
C LYS A 479 -22.29 15.99 14.49
N GLN A 480 -21.17 16.28 13.85
CA GLN A 480 -21.10 17.30 12.79
C GLN A 480 -21.99 16.96 11.59
N MET A 481 -22.06 15.68 11.20
CA MET A 481 -22.89 15.26 10.07
C MET A 481 -24.38 15.31 10.42
N VAL A 482 -24.76 14.82 11.60
CA VAL A 482 -26.16 14.82 12.06
C VAL A 482 -26.68 16.25 12.26
N GLN A 483 -25.86 17.18 12.76
CA GLN A 483 -26.23 18.59 12.90
C GLN A 483 -26.43 19.32 11.56
N SER A 484 -25.80 18.85 10.49
CA SER A 484 -25.87 19.50 9.16
C SER A 484 -27.12 19.14 8.36
N GLN A 485 -27.82 18.05 8.70
CA GLN A 485 -28.95 17.50 7.94
C GLN A 485 -30.19 17.29 8.84
N ASN A 486 -31.14 18.23 8.79
CA ASN A 486 -32.29 18.26 9.71
C ASN A 486 -33.32 17.13 9.52
N GLU A 487 -33.46 16.55 8.32
CA GLU A 487 -34.43 15.46 8.10
C GLU A 487 -33.83 14.09 8.44
N ASP A 488 -32.59 13.82 8.02
CA ASP A 488 -31.90 12.57 8.36
C ASP A 488 -31.67 12.43 9.87
N SER A 489 -31.40 13.53 10.57
CA SER A 489 -31.26 13.53 12.04
C SER A 489 -32.56 13.09 12.73
N LYS A 490 -33.72 13.56 12.29
CA LYS A 490 -35.03 13.10 12.81
C LYS A 490 -35.22 11.61 12.62
N ILE A 491 -34.83 11.07 11.46
CA ILE A 491 -34.92 9.63 11.16
C ILE A 491 -34.01 8.84 12.11
N ILE A 492 -32.75 9.29 12.30
CA ILE A 492 -31.80 8.67 13.22
C ILE A 492 -32.34 8.67 14.66
N PHE A 493 -32.86 9.80 15.15
CA PHE A 493 -33.44 9.89 16.49
C PHE A 493 -34.68 9.01 16.64
N LYS A 494 -35.56 8.97 15.63
CA LYS A 494 -36.72 8.07 15.61
C LYS A 494 -36.29 6.60 15.71
N ASN A 495 -35.34 6.18 14.87
CA ASN A 495 -34.80 4.82 14.88
C ASN A 495 -34.17 4.46 16.23
N LEU A 496 -33.48 5.41 16.87
CA LEU A 496 -32.92 5.24 18.20
C LEU A 496 -34.02 5.04 19.26
N ILE A 497 -35.06 5.88 19.28
CA ILE A 497 -36.16 5.78 20.24
C ILE A 497 -36.94 4.47 20.06
N GLU A 498 -37.21 4.05 18.82
CA GLU A 498 -37.85 2.77 18.52
C GLU A 498 -36.99 1.60 19.05
N HIS A 499 -35.68 1.63 18.82
CA HIS A 499 -34.78 0.62 19.34
C HIS A 499 -34.75 0.58 20.87
N LEU A 500 -34.73 1.74 21.53
CA LEU A 500 -34.74 1.82 22.99
C LEU A 500 -36.02 1.27 23.62
N ARG A 501 -37.15 1.34 22.88
CA ARG A 501 -38.43 0.74 23.29
C ARG A 501 -38.41 -0.78 23.18
N ASP A 502 -37.72 -1.32 22.18
CA ASP A 502 -37.62 -2.75 21.86
C ASP A 502 -36.46 -3.47 22.60
N LEU A 503 -35.67 -2.74 23.41
CA LEU A 503 -34.61 -3.32 24.22
C LEU A 503 -35.15 -4.36 25.21
N GLN A 504 -34.39 -5.44 25.42
CA GLN A 504 -34.71 -6.46 26.42
C GLN A 504 -34.92 -5.84 27.80
N THR A 505 -35.93 -6.32 28.53
CA THR A 505 -36.32 -5.80 29.85
C THR A 505 -35.15 -5.73 30.82
N GLU A 506 -34.26 -6.72 30.76
CA GLU A 506 -33.02 -6.81 31.57
C GLU A 506 -32.02 -5.68 31.30
N VAL A 507 -31.94 -5.18 30.07
CA VAL A 507 -31.05 -4.05 29.72
C VAL A 507 -31.73 -2.72 30.06
N ARG A 508 -33.06 -2.65 29.91
CA ARG A 508 -33.87 -1.46 30.17
C ARG A 508 -33.97 -1.12 31.66
N GLU A 509 -34.13 -2.12 32.53
CA GLU A 509 -34.14 -1.93 34.00
C GLU A 509 -32.82 -1.34 34.51
N GLU A 510 -31.73 -1.55 33.77
CA GLU A 510 -30.39 -1.10 34.12
C GLU A 510 -30.08 0.34 33.71
N LEU A 511 -31.01 1.00 33.00
CA LEU A 511 -30.91 2.37 32.48
C LEU A 511 -32.11 3.21 32.98
N PRO A 512 -32.13 3.63 34.26
CA PRO A 512 -33.30 4.26 34.88
C PRO A 512 -33.74 5.56 34.20
N PHE A 513 -32.80 6.31 33.58
CA PHE A 513 -33.13 7.53 32.82
C PHE A 513 -33.94 7.25 31.55
N LEU A 514 -33.87 6.05 30.97
CA LEU A 514 -34.64 5.71 29.77
C LEU A 514 -36.13 5.65 30.05
N THR A 515 -36.52 5.20 31.24
CA THR A 515 -37.92 5.12 31.65
C THR A 515 -38.52 6.52 31.73
N GLU A 516 -37.83 7.45 32.38
CA GLU A 516 -38.25 8.86 32.45
C GLU A 516 -38.29 9.55 31.08
N LEU A 517 -37.30 9.28 30.21
CA LEU A 517 -37.23 9.88 28.88
C LEU A 517 -38.34 9.36 27.94
N LEU A 518 -38.64 8.07 27.99
CA LEU A 518 -39.70 7.45 27.19
C LEU A 518 -41.09 7.88 27.68
N ASP A 519 -41.27 8.08 28.98
CA ASP A 519 -42.52 8.58 29.55
C ASP A 519 -42.78 10.05 29.19
N GLY A 520 -41.73 10.88 29.11
CA GLY A 520 -41.83 12.27 28.65
C GLY A 520 -42.22 12.42 27.18
N LEU A 521 -41.80 11.49 26.30
CA LEU A 521 -42.11 11.52 24.86
C LEU A 521 -43.53 11.05 24.51
N ASN A 522 -44.22 10.36 25.43
CA ASN A 522 -45.60 9.92 25.23
C ASN A 522 -46.63 11.06 25.38
N ILE A 523 -46.22 12.26 25.83
CA ILE A 523 -47.14 13.37 26.16
C ILE A 523 -47.48 14.26 24.94
N GLU A 524 -46.78 14.16 23.81
CA GLU A 524 -47.00 15.05 22.64
C GLU A 524 -48.02 14.55 21.59
N HIS A 525 -48.74 13.44 21.81
CA HIS A 525 -49.80 13.01 20.90
C HIS A 525 -51.21 13.33 21.43
N ILE A 526 -51.67 14.56 21.23
CA ILE A 526 -53.11 14.92 21.33
C ILE A 526 -53.56 15.72 20.10
N GLN A 527 -54.37 15.02 19.28
CA GLN A 527 -55.42 15.42 18.31
C GLN A 527 -55.09 16.23 17.03
N PRO A 528 -55.51 15.72 15.85
CA PRO A 528 -55.60 16.48 14.60
C PRO A 528 -57.00 17.12 14.47
N ASN A 529 -57.10 18.42 14.21
CA ASN A 529 -58.30 19.02 13.63
C ASN A 529 -58.00 20.27 12.79
N GLU A 530 -58.29 20.10 11.50
CA GLU A 530 -58.82 21.02 10.48
C GLU A 530 -58.09 22.28 9.98
N PRO A 531 -58.22 22.57 8.66
CA PRO A 531 -57.43 23.57 7.96
C PRO A 531 -58.11 24.94 7.94
N VAL A 532 -57.34 26.02 8.08
CA VAL A 532 -57.82 27.38 7.79
C VAL A 532 -57.15 27.92 6.52
N ASN A 533 -58.04 28.43 5.68
CA ASN A 533 -57.94 28.84 4.30
C ASN A 533 -57.04 30.08 4.11
N TYR A 534 -56.13 30.06 3.12
CA TYR A 534 -55.37 31.23 2.67
C TYR A 534 -56.18 31.99 1.59
N GLN A 535 -56.35 33.31 1.78
CA GLN A 535 -56.74 34.25 0.73
C GLN A 535 -55.85 35.50 0.76
N GLY A 536 -55.40 35.93 -0.43
CA GLY A 536 -54.84 37.25 -0.74
C GLY A 536 -53.31 37.32 -0.65
N GLU A 537 -52.58 37.03 -1.73
CA GLU A 537 -52.17 37.94 -2.83
C GLU A 537 -51.05 38.95 -2.48
N ALA A 538 -49.96 38.72 -3.21
CA ALA A 538 -48.72 39.45 -3.42
C ALA A 538 -48.75 40.99 -3.37
N ASN A 539 -47.67 41.55 -2.81
CA ASN A 539 -46.91 42.62 -3.47
C ASN A 539 -45.42 42.50 -3.12
N MET A 540 -44.59 42.63 -4.15
CA MET A 540 -43.13 42.68 -4.12
C MET A 540 -42.65 44.08 -3.72
N GLU A 541 -41.61 44.19 -2.91
CA GLU A 541 -40.31 44.80 -3.30
C GLU A 541 -39.27 44.69 -2.17
N GLU A 542 -38.01 44.64 -2.60
CA GLU A 542 -36.81 44.21 -1.88
C GLU A 542 -36.35 45.16 -0.76
N THR A 543 -35.95 44.61 0.38
CA THR A 543 -34.72 45.03 1.10
C THR A 543 -34.24 43.90 2.00
N SER A 544 -32.93 43.65 1.91
CA SER A 544 -32.13 42.84 2.83
C SER A 544 -32.47 43.06 4.30
N GLU A 545 -32.66 41.97 5.07
CA GLU A 545 -31.95 41.73 6.33
C GLU A 545 -32.30 40.36 6.92
N THR A 546 -31.25 39.66 7.33
CA THR A 546 -31.20 38.42 8.10
C THR A 546 -31.96 38.53 9.44
N SER A 547 -32.82 37.55 9.75
CA SER A 547 -33.25 37.28 11.13
C SER A 547 -32.75 35.88 11.57
N PRO A 548 -31.98 35.77 12.67
CA PRO A 548 -31.32 34.53 13.12
C PRO A 548 -32.30 33.56 13.84
N PRO A 549 -31.93 32.28 14.01
CA PRO A 549 -32.64 31.38 14.92
C PRO A 549 -32.45 31.85 16.37
N GLY A 550 -33.50 31.78 17.19
CA GLY A 550 -33.56 32.35 18.54
C GLY A 550 -32.48 31.86 19.53
N PRO A 551 -32.11 32.68 20.54
CA PRO A 551 -30.95 32.44 21.37
C PRO A 551 -31.15 31.32 22.41
N ILE A 552 -30.07 30.58 22.65
CA ILE A 552 -29.89 29.66 23.78
C ILE A 552 -30.06 30.45 25.07
N THR A 553 -31.04 30.11 25.91
CA THR A 553 -31.30 30.78 27.19
C THR A 553 -30.19 30.45 28.20
N MET A 554 -29.33 31.43 28.53
CA MET A 554 -28.30 31.32 29.58
C MET A 554 -28.93 31.10 30.97
N ARG A 555 -28.24 30.39 31.87
CA ARG A 555 -28.66 30.15 33.26
C ARG A 555 -27.69 30.83 34.23
N VAL A 556 -28.20 31.42 35.29
CA VAL A 556 -27.40 32.12 36.33
C VAL A 556 -27.85 31.70 37.73
N ILE A 557 -26.96 31.79 38.71
CA ILE A 557 -27.26 31.45 40.11
C ILE A 557 -27.45 32.75 40.88
N ILE A 558 -28.63 32.95 41.48
CA ILE A 558 -28.94 34.15 42.28
C ILE A 558 -28.87 33.88 43.79
N HIS A 559 -28.31 34.82 44.53
CA HIS A 559 -28.20 34.87 45.99
C HIS A 559 -28.88 36.13 46.53
N GLY A 560 -29.53 36.05 47.70
CA GLY A 560 -30.34 37.13 48.30
C GLY A 560 -29.64 37.94 49.40
N HIS A 561 -28.31 38.09 49.31
CA HIS A 561 -27.45 38.75 50.30
C HIS A 561 -26.22 39.37 49.60
N HIS A 562 -25.45 40.17 50.32
CA HIS A 562 -24.17 40.71 49.82
C HIS A 562 -23.12 39.59 49.71
N PRO A 563 -22.18 39.61 48.74
CA PRO A 563 -21.11 38.60 48.62
C PRO A 563 -20.29 38.37 49.91
N ASP A 564 -20.19 39.38 50.76
CA ASP A 564 -19.44 39.35 52.04
C ASP A 564 -20.22 38.73 53.21
N GLU A 565 -21.53 38.53 53.06
CA GLU A 565 -22.36 37.79 54.01
C GLU A 565 -22.33 36.30 53.61
N GLY A 566 -22.00 35.41 54.55
CA GLY A 566 -21.57 34.03 54.28
C GLY A 566 -22.44 33.15 53.35
N ASP A 567 -21.87 32.01 52.96
CA ASP A 567 -22.31 31.12 51.88
C ASP A 567 -23.76 30.59 52.09
N SER A 568 -24.72 31.17 51.38
CA SER A 568 -26.10 30.66 51.31
C SER A 568 -26.34 29.91 50.00
N ASN A 569 -27.21 28.89 50.03
CA ASN A 569 -27.57 28.12 48.84
C ASN A 569 -28.26 29.00 47.79
N GLY A 570 -27.55 29.31 46.70
CA GLY A 570 -28.06 30.07 45.56
C GLY A 570 -29.11 29.30 44.76
N LYS A 571 -29.99 30.02 44.06
CA LYS A 571 -31.03 29.43 43.21
C LYS A 571 -30.67 29.60 41.74
N LEU A 572 -30.66 28.51 40.98
CA LEU A 572 -30.43 28.54 39.54
C LEU A 572 -31.71 29.00 38.81
N ILE A 573 -31.58 30.00 37.96
CA ILE A 573 -32.66 30.55 37.13
C ILE A 573 -32.20 30.73 35.69
N HIS A 574 -33.15 30.79 34.75
CA HIS A 574 -32.86 31.28 33.40
C HIS A 574 -32.72 32.81 33.44
N LEU A 575 -31.72 33.32 32.72
CA LEU A 575 -31.47 34.76 32.61
C LEU A 575 -32.59 35.39 31.76
N PRO A 576 -33.39 36.32 32.31
CA PRO A 576 -34.39 37.04 31.54
C PRO A 576 -33.75 38.12 30.67
N GLU A 577 -34.53 38.69 29.75
CA GLU A 577 -34.04 39.66 28.76
C GLU A 577 -33.75 41.06 29.35
N SER A 578 -34.22 41.36 30.57
CA SER A 578 -34.02 42.66 31.24
C SER A 578 -33.63 42.54 32.73
N VAL A 579 -32.86 43.52 33.23
CA VAL A 579 -32.45 43.59 34.65
C VAL A 579 -33.69 43.76 35.56
N GLU A 580 -34.72 44.47 35.09
CA GLU A 580 -35.95 44.66 35.85
C GLU A 580 -36.74 43.35 36.03
N ASP A 581 -36.76 42.49 35.00
CA ASP A 581 -37.37 41.17 35.08
C ASP A 581 -36.55 40.22 35.96
N LEU A 582 -35.22 40.36 35.96
CA LEU A 582 -34.34 39.64 36.88
C LEU A 582 -34.64 40.01 38.34
N LEU A 583 -34.83 41.30 38.65
CA LEU A 583 -35.19 41.76 40.00
C LEU A 583 -36.59 41.30 40.42
N LYS A 584 -37.59 41.33 39.53
CA LYS A 584 -38.94 40.79 39.80
C LYS A 584 -38.90 39.27 40.04
N LEU A 585 -38.13 38.54 39.25
CA LEU A 585 -37.97 37.09 39.40
C LEU A 585 -37.21 36.74 40.69
N ALA A 586 -36.18 37.53 41.03
CA ALA A 586 -35.45 37.42 42.28
C ALA A 586 -36.34 37.71 43.49
N GLU A 587 -37.17 38.75 43.46
CA GLU A 587 -38.15 39.05 44.52
C GLU A 587 -39.12 37.87 44.73
N LYS A 588 -39.64 37.30 43.64
CA LYS A 588 -40.52 36.12 43.69
C LYS A 588 -39.83 34.86 44.22
N LYS A 589 -38.54 34.66 43.92
CA LYS A 589 -37.80 33.43 44.26
C LYS A 589 -37.07 33.51 45.59
N LEU A 590 -36.57 34.67 45.99
CA LEU A 590 -35.78 34.91 47.19
C LEU A 590 -36.58 35.58 48.31
N GLY A 591 -37.77 36.13 48.01
CA GLY A 591 -38.69 36.71 49.00
C GLY A 591 -38.24 38.06 49.57
N LYS A 592 -37.22 38.69 48.96
CA LYS A 592 -36.71 40.02 49.32
C LYS A 592 -36.62 40.88 48.07
N ARG A 593 -36.94 42.17 48.20
CA ARG A 593 -36.84 43.15 47.13
C ARG A 593 -35.44 43.76 47.14
N GLY A 594 -34.56 43.28 46.28
CA GLY A 594 -33.24 43.90 46.07
C GLY A 594 -33.29 44.99 45.01
N SER A 595 -32.45 46.01 45.16
CA SER A 595 -32.33 47.11 44.21
C SER A 595 -31.05 47.04 43.38
N THR A 596 -30.08 46.25 43.83
CA THR A 596 -28.74 46.20 43.25
C THR A 596 -28.37 44.76 42.91
N VAL A 597 -27.79 44.55 41.73
CA VAL A 597 -27.28 43.25 41.27
C VAL A 597 -25.76 43.33 41.15
N VAL A 598 -25.05 42.47 41.87
CA VAL A 598 -23.59 42.45 41.94
C VAL A 598 -23.07 41.05 41.64
N MET A 599 -21.93 40.94 40.97
CA MET A 599 -21.23 39.67 40.75
C MET A 599 -20.45 39.22 41.98
N ALA A 600 -19.96 37.99 41.98
CA ALA A 600 -19.16 37.43 43.07
C ALA A 600 -17.87 38.23 43.39
N ASP A 601 -17.38 39.04 42.46
CA ASP A 601 -16.18 39.90 42.62
C ASP A 601 -16.51 41.31 43.14
N GLY A 602 -17.77 41.61 43.44
CA GLY A 602 -18.22 42.92 43.93
C GLY A 602 -18.53 43.94 42.84
N SER A 603 -18.44 43.57 41.55
CA SER A 603 -18.78 44.45 40.44
C SER A 603 -20.30 44.53 40.19
N GLN A 604 -20.82 45.74 39.97
CA GLN A 604 -22.24 45.96 39.70
C GLN A 604 -22.58 45.59 38.25
N VAL A 605 -23.68 44.87 38.04
CA VAL A 605 -24.11 44.44 36.71
C VAL A 605 -24.98 45.52 36.06
N GLU A 606 -24.43 46.22 35.08
CA GLU A 606 -25.13 47.24 34.28
C GLU A 606 -25.82 46.65 33.04
N GLU A 607 -25.20 45.65 32.39
CA GLU A 607 -25.72 45.00 31.17
C GLU A 607 -25.73 43.47 31.32
N LEU A 608 -26.87 42.82 31.05
CA LEU A 608 -27.03 41.36 31.16
C LEU A 608 -26.24 40.56 30.12
N ASN A 609 -25.87 41.19 28.99
CA ASN A 609 -25.08 40.54 27.93
C ASN A 609 -23.63 40.22 28.36
N ALA A 610 -23.15 40.84 29.45
CA ALA A 610 -21.82 40.58 29.99
C ALA A 610 -21.74 39.28 30.81
N LEU A 611 -22.90 38.68 31.15
CA LEU A 611 -23.00 37.49 31.99
C LEU A 611 -22.75 36.21 31.20
N ARG A 612 -22.13 35.23 31.86
CA ARG A 612 -21.86 33.89 31.33
C ARG A 612 -22.73 32.83 32.01
N ASP A 613 -22.84 31.67 31.38
CA ASP A 613 -23.61 30.54 31.92
C ASP A 613 -23.01 30.07 33.26
N ASN A 614 -23.84 30.01 34.29
CA ASN A 614 -23.55 29.71 35.70
C ASN A 614 -22.83 30.80 36.52
N ASP A 615 -22.84 32.05 36.06
CA ASP A 615 -22.37 33.16 36.90
C ASP A 615 -23.22 33.32 38.17
N ARG A 616 -22.56 33.73 39.26
CA ARG A 616 -23.18 33.95 40.57
C ARG A 616 -23.49 35.43 40.75
N LEU A 617 -24.77 35.74 40.90
CA LEU A 617 -25.31 37.07 41.09
C LEU A 617 -25.85 37.23 42.51
N PHE A 618 -25.52 38.33 43.14
CA PHE A 618 -25.91 38.70 44.49
C PHE A 618 -26.85 39.89 44.40
N ILE A 619 -28.08 39.70 44.88
CA ILE A 619 -29.19 40.66 44.79
C ILE A 619 -29.63 40.98 46.21
N PHE A 620 -29.47 42.24 46.62
CA PHE A 620 -29.78 42.72 47.97
C PHE A 620 -30.44 44.09 47.98
#